data_AF-A0A9E2I5Q4-F1
#
_entry.id   AF-A0A9E2I5Q4-F1
#
_cell.length_a   1.000
_cell.length_b   1.000
_cell.length_c   1.000
_cell.angle_alpha   90.00
_cell.angle_beta   90.00
_cell.angle_gamma   90.00
#
_symmetry.space_group_name_H-M   'P 1'
#
loop_
_entity.id
_entity.type
_entity.pdbx_description
1 polymer ?
#
loop_
_entity_poly.entity_id
_entity_poly.type
_entity_poly.pdbx_seq_one_letter_code
_entity_poly.pdbx_strand_id
1 'polypeptide(L)'
;MRNTIMYRVLFLILLLGFTLACRQFSPSSTPEGEITAPPVAPSATLPPTQTVVVESETLPVPPTLTETTVSESTMPRWREYEFALSSTLLAGTGGQNDGLCEWQLLGQQDEKVYLWALCQVRASADGAATMAPAVLFIGLEGVYHVDIPRDGGYYVEDIKTLFPPELQTCALDITCFDGPAAMEHIDMRRADPSMPPLIVEQGVVLP
;
A
#
# COMPACT_ATOMS: atom_id res chain seq x y z
N MET A 1 -32.16 34.70 15.47
CA MET A 1 -32.64 34.66 14.07
C MET A 1 -31.96 35.65 13.11
N ARG A 2 -31.35 36.77 13.55
CA ARG A 2 -30.65 37.71 12.63
C ARG A 2 -29.34 37.16 12.04
N ASN A 3 -28.60 36.32 12.77
CA ASN A 3 -27.30 35.85 12.31
C ASN A 3 -27.40 34.80 11.19
N THR A 4 -28.43 33.95 11.19
CA THR A 4 -28.62 32.88 10.19
C THR A 4 -28.88 33.42 8.78
N ILE A 5 -29.46 34.62 8.67
CA ILE A 5 -29.75 35.25 7.37
C ILE A 5 -28.45 35.81 6.75
N MET A 6 -27.56 36.36 7.57
CA MET A 6 -26.30 36.93 7.10
C MET A 6 -25.35 35.85 6.53
N TYR A 7 -25.25 34.68 7.18
CA TYR A 7 -24.42 33.58 6.68
C TYR A 7 -24.94 32.98 5.37
N ARG A 8 -26.27 32.90 5.18
CA ARG A 8 -26.85 32.40 3.93
C ARG A 8 -26.59 33.32 2.73
N VAL A 9 -26.64 34.64 2.94
CA VAL A 9 -26.35 35.61 1.88
C VAL A 9 -24.86 35.60 1.51
N LEU A 10 -23.96 35.50 2.50
CA LEU A 10 -22.52 35.43 2.25
C LEU A 10 -22.13 34.15 1.48
N PHE A 11 -22.74 33.02 1.83
CA PHE A 11 -22.53 31.72 1.17
C PHE A 11 -23.00 31.73 -0.29
N LEU A 12 -24.15 32.37 -0.57
CA LEU A 12 -24.65 32.53 -1.94
C LEU A 12 -23.75 33.43 -2.81
N ILE A 13 -23.18 34.50 -2.26
CA ILE A 13 -22.25 35.38 -2.97
C ILE A 13 -20.95 34.63 -3.33
N LEU A 14 -20.43 33.81 -2.42
CA LEU A 14 -19.23 32.99 -2.68
C LEU A 14 -19.47 31.92 -3.76
N LEU A 15 -20.63 31.26 -3.75
CA LEU A 15 -21.01 30.28 -4.79
C LEU A 15 -21.16 30.94 -6.17
N LEU A 16 -21.76 32.12 -6.25
CA LEU A 16 -21.90 32.87 -7.51
C LEU A 16 -20.53 33.33 -8.06
N GLY A 17 -19.59 33.71 -7.20
CA GLY A 17 -18.22 34.04 -7.62
C GLY A 17 -17.46 32.85 -8.22
N PHE A 18 -17.60 31.66 -7.62
CA PHE A 18 -16.88 30.46 -8.07
C PHE A 18 -17.37 29.96 -9.44
N THR A 19 -18.67 30.06 -9.73
CA THR A 19 -19.23 29.63 -11.03
C THR A 19 -18.81 30.52 -12.21
N LEU A 20 -18.42 31.79 -11.97
CA LEU A 20 -17.97 32.70 -13.02
C LEU A 20 -16.53 32.41 -13.49
N ALA A 21 -15.69 31.79 -12.65
CA ALA A 21 -14.29 31.51 -12.97
C ALA A 21 -14.08 30.27 -13.86
N CYS A 22 -15.04 29.33 -13.91
CA CYS A 22 -14.90 28.09 -14.68
C CYS A 22 -15.19 28.23 -16.19
N ARG A 23 -15.59 29.41 -16.69
CA ARG A 23 -15.98 29.59 -18.10
C ARG A 23 -14.84 29.91 -19.08
N GLN A 24 -13.59 30.01 -18.64
CA GLN A 24 -12.48 30.43 -19.53
C GLN A 24 -11.48 29.32 -19.92
N PHE A 25 -11.67 28.07 -19.51
CA PHE A 25 -10.79 26.99 -19.96
C PHE A 25 -11.25 26.45 -21.31
N SER A 26 -10.74 27.04 -22.39
CA SER A 26 -10.82 26.46 -23.73
C SER A 26 -9.84 25.28 -23.84
N PRO A 27 -10.27 24.08 -24.25
CA PRO A 27 -9.37 22.96 -24.51
C PRO A 27 -8.51 23.27 -25.74
N SER A 28 -7.19 23.31 -25.53
CA SER A 28 -6.21 23.38 -26.62
C SER A 28 -6.09 21.99 -27.25
N SER A 29 -6.52 21.87 -28.51
CA SER A 29 -6.36 20.66 -29.32
C SER A 29 -4.87 20.41 -29.57
N THR A 30 -4.33 19.38 -28.93
CA THR A 30 -2.97 18.87 -29.18
C THR A 30 -2.99 18.01 -30.45
N PRO A 31 -2.05 18.18 -31.40
CA PRO A 31 -2.02 17.40 -32.63
C PRO A 31 -1.62 15.94 -32.35
N GLU A 32 -2.41 15.05 -32.92
CA GLU A 32 -2.26 13.59 -32.93
C GLU A 32 -1.02 13.21 -33.75
N GLY A 33 0.04 12.78 -33.05
CA GLY A 33 1.26 12.27 -33.66
C GLY A 33 1.08 10.80 -34.05
N GLU A 34 1.06 10.56 -35.35
CA GLU A 34 1.05 9.24 -36.00
C GLU A 34 2.30 8.43 -35.59
N ILE A 35 2.08 7.35 -34.81
CA ILE A 35 3.14 6.42 -34.42
C ILE A 35 3.14 5.25 -35.41
N THR A 36 4.09 5.29 -36.33
CA THR A 36 4.45 4.19 -37.23
C THR A 36 4.95 2.99 -36.41
N ALA A 37 4.26 1.86 -36.53
CA ALA A 37 4.63 0.61 -35.87
C ALA A 37 5.94 0.02 -36.45
N PRO A 38 6.85 -0.49 -35.61
CA PRO A 38 8.03 -1.22 -36.08
C PRO A 38 7.70 -2.64 -36.57
N PRO A 39 8.52 -3.20 -37.48
CA PRO A 39 8.31 -4.51 -38.08
C PRO A 39 8.54 -5.66 -37.08
N VAL A 40 7.59 -6.61 -37.09
CA VAL A 40 7.62 -7.86 -36.34
C VAL A 40 8.74 -8.77 -36.85
N ALA A 41 9.67 -9.14 -35.99
CA ALA A 41 10.69 -10.16 -36.26
C ALA A 41 10.17 -11.58 -35.95
N PRO A 42 10.56 -12.61 -36.73
CA PRO A 42 10.13 -13.98 -36.50
C PRO A 42 11.00 -14.74 -35.48
N SER A 43 10.30 -15.48 -34.62
CA SER A 43 10.50 -16.88 -34.20
C SER A 43 11.90 -17.38 -33.79
N ALA A 44 11.98 -17.92 -32.56
CA ALA A 44 12.90 -19.00 -32.22
C ALA A 44 12.14 -20.10 -31.46
N THR A 45 12.00 -21.26 -32.10
CA THR A 45 11.48 -22.51 -31.53
C THR A 45 12.53 -23.09 -30.57
N LEU A 46 12.16 -23.27 -29.30
CA LEU A 46 12.98 -23.98 -28.33
C LEU A 46 12.83 -25.51 -28.50
N PRO A 47 13.92 -26.29 -28.35
CA PRO A 47 13.88 -27.74 -28.38
C PRO A 47 13.25 -28.34 -27.09
N PRO A 48 12.73 -29.57 -27.14
CA PRO A 48 12.13 -30.24 -25.98
C PRO A 48 13.20 -30.64 -24.95
N THR A 49 13.08 -30.12 -23.74
CA THR A 49 13.86 -30.56 -22.58
C THR A 49 13.43 -31.96 -22.15
N GLN A 50 14.41 -32.85 -22.05
CA GLN A 50 14.23 -34.26 -21.72
C GLN A 50 13.84 -34.46 -20.25
N THR A 51 12.83 -35.28 -20.01
CA THR A 51 12.43 -35.79 -18.70
C THR A 51 13.47 -36.81 -18.22
N VAL A 52 14.27 -36.45 -17.22
CA VAL A 52 15.11 -37.39 -16.47
C VAL A 52 14.28 -37.94 -15.31
N VAL A 53 13.88 -39.20 -15.43
CA VAL A 53 13.30 -39.99 -14.34
C VAL A 53 14.46 -40.42 -13.43
N VAL A 54 14.57 -39.82 -12.24
CA VAL A 54 15.47 -40.32 -11.20
C VAL A 54 14.66 -41.14 -10.20
N GLU A 55 15.04 -42.41 -10.15
CA GLU A 55 14.51 -43.50 -9.35
C GLU A 55 14.74 -43.25 -7.85
N SER A 56 13.70 -43.52 -7.05
CA SER A 56 13.69 -43.35 -5.60
C SER A 56 14.45 -44.47 -4.89
N GLU A 57 15.56 -44.14 -4.22
CA GLU A 57 16.12 -44.97 -3.15
C GLU A 57 15.49 -44.59 -1.81
N THR A 58 14.72 -45.51 -1.26
CA THR A 58 14.06 -45.39 0.05
C THR A 58 15.04 -45.80 1.14
N LEU A 59 15.62 -44.81 1.84
CA LEU A 59 16.35 -45.04 3.09
C LEU A 59 15.46 -44.75 4.30
N PRO A 60 15.48 -45.59 5.36
CA PRO A 60 14.68 -45.39 6.56
C PRO A 60 15.35 -44.36 7.47
N VAL A 61 14.68 -43.23 7.74
CA VAL A 61 15.17 -42.22 8.69
C VAL A 61 14.36 -42.27 10.00
N PRO A 62 15.02 -42.42 11.15
CA PRO A 62 14.44 -42.53 12.50
C PRO A 62 14.25 -41.15 13.18
N PRO A 63 13.94 -41.14 14.48
CA PRO A 63 12.65 -40.79 15.05
C PRO A 63 12.30 -39.28 15.01
N THR A 64 10.99 -39.04 15.00
CA THR A 64 10.25 -37.81 15.27
C THR A 64 11.04 -36.79 16.12
N LEU A 65 11.50 -35.72 15.46
CA LEU A 65 11.97 -34.52 16.14
C LEU A 65 10.79 -33.86 16.86
N THR A 66 10.99 -33.65 18.14
CA THR A 66 10.12 -32.91 19.05
C THR A 66 9.69 -31.61 18.39
N GLU A 67 8.38 -31.47 18.21
CA GLU A 67 7.69 -30.29 17.73
C GLU A 67 8.04 -29.13 18.66
N THR A 68 9.02 -28.32 18.26
CA THR A 68 9.32 -27.04 18.89
C THR A 68 8.03 -26.25 18.85
N THR A 69 7.34 -26.17 19.99
CA THR A 69 6.18 -25.33 20.17
C THR A 69 6.67 -23.89 20.05
N VAL A 70 6.69 -23.39 18.81
CA VAL A 70 6.87 -21.98 18.53
C VAL A 70 5.80 -21.29 19.36
N SER A 71 6.23 -20.44 20.28
CA SER A 71 5.34 -19.60 21.06
C SER A 71 4.65 -18.67 20.08
N GLU A 72 3.55 -19.11 19.49
CA GLU A 72 2.73 -18.33 18.58
C GLU A 72 2.34 -17.04 19.32
N SER A 73 2.77 -15.91 18.77
CA SER A 73 2.23 -14.60 19.13
C SER A 73 0.71 -14.73 19.14
N THR A 74 0.08 -14.49 20.29
CA THR A 74 -1.39 -14.52 20.43
C THR A 74 -2.06 -13.47 19.52
N MET A 75 -1.29 -12.55 18.96
CA MET A 75 -1.76 -11.49 18.09
C MET A 75 -1.65 -11.93 16.62
N PRO A 76 -2.72 -11.75 15.81
CA PRO A 76 -2.61 -11.96 14.37
C PRO A 76 -1.54 -11.07 13.76
N ARG A 77 -0.71 -11.65 12.89
CA ARG A 77 0.43 -10.95 12.26
C ARG A 77 0.09 -9.61 11.61
N TRP A 78 -1.10 -9.49 11.02
CA TRP A 78 -1.55 -8.24 10.40
C TRP A 78 -1.70 -7.11 11.42
N ARG A 79 -1.99 -7.39 12.70
CA ARG A 79 -2.04 -6.36 13.73
C ARG A 79 -0.66 -5.82 14.08
N GLU A 80 0.37 -6.67 14.04
CA GLU A 80 1.76 -6.22 14.21
C GLU A 80 2.15 -5.26 13.08
N TYR A 81 1.70 -5.54 11.85
CA TYR A 81 1.96 -4.71 10.68
C TYR A 81 1.22 -3.38 10.80
N GLU A 82 -0.08 -3.42 11.12
CA GLU A 82 -0.89 -2.21 11.31
C GLU A 82 -0.34 -1.34 12.44
N PHE A 83 0.09 -1.94 13.55
CA PHE A 83 0.71 -1.22 14.65
C PHE A 83 1.99 -0.52 14.20
N ALA A 84 2.90 -1.24 13.53
CA ALA A 84 4.16 -0.67 13.06
C ALA A 84 3.93 0.44 12.01
N LEU A 85 3.05 0.21 11.04
CA LEU A 85 2.71 1.19 10.00
C LEU A 85 2.07 2.45 10.57
N SER A 86 1.07 2.32 11.44
CA SER A 86 0.40 3.47 12.04
C SER A 86 1.33 4.27 12.94
N SER A 87 2.24 3.61 13.66
CA SER A 87 3.25 4.27 14.49
C SER A 87 4.17 5.17 13.68
N THR A 88 4.54 4.74 12.48
CA THR A 88 5.45 5.48 11.59
C THR A 88 4.72 6.52 10.74
N LEU A 89 3.67 6.13 10.02
CA LEU A 89 2.97 7.01 9.06
C LEU A 89 2.14 8.12 9.73
N LEU A 90 1.70 7.90 10.96
CA LEU A 90 0.93 8.88 11.73
C LEU A 90 1.78 9.58 12.80
N ALA A 91 3.11 9.41 12.76
CA ALA A 91 4.03 10.12 13.64
C ALA A 91 3.83 11.63 13.51
N GLY A 92 3.36 12.27 14.59
CA GLY A 92 3.08 13.72 14.63
C GLY A 92 1.62 14.13 14.49
N THR A 93 0.69 13.18 14.25
CA THR A 93 -0.75 13.48 14.13
C THR A 93 -1.56 13.24 15.41
N GLY A 94 -0.92 12.68 16.45
CA GLY A 94 -1.58 12.26 17.69
C GLY A 94 -2.30 10.91 17.61
N GLY A 95 -2.33 10.27 16.43
CA GLY A 95 -2.86 8.90 16.23
C GLY A 95 -1.79 7.81 16.15
N GLN A 96 -0.58 8.08 16.65
CA GLN A 96 0.48 7.08 16.76
C GLN A 96 -0.03 5.86 17.55
N ASN A 97 0.19 4.65 17.05
CA ASN A 97 -0.22 3.37 17.66
C ASN A 97 -1.74 3.09 17.69
N ASP A 98 -2.58 4.00 17.23
CA ASP A 98 -4.05 3.84 17.20
C ASP A 98 -4.62 4.20 15.81
N GLY A 99 -3.83 3.98 14.77
CA GLY A 99 -4.27 4.12 13.38
C GLY A 99 -4.98 2.86 12.88
N LEU A 100 -5.83 3.04 11.88
CA LEU A 100 -6.25 1.96 10.99
C LEU A 100 -5.45 2.08 9.70
N CYS A 101 -4.92 0.97 9.21
CA CYS A 101 -4.10 0.96 8.01
C CYS A 101 -4.59 -0.08 7.00
N GLU A 102 -4.52 0.28 5.73
CA GLU A 102 -4.65 -0.62 4.60
C GLU A 102 -3.34 -0.59 3.81
N TRP A 103 -2.97 -1.73 3.24
CA TRP A 103 -1.74 -1.84 2.48
C TRP A 103 -1.82 -2.88 1.38
N GLN A 104 -0.94 -2.71 0.39
CA GLN A 104 -0.75 -3.63 -0.71
C GLN A 104 0.70 -4.07 -0.77
N LEU A 105 0.92 -5.38 -0.86
CA LEU A 105 2.25 -5.95 -1.01
C LEU A 105 2.80 -5.65 -2.41
N LEU A 106 4.01 -5.08 -2.47
CA LEU A 106 4.75 -4.87 -3.71
C LEU A 106 5.75 -6.00 -3.96
N GLY A 107 6.33 -6.53 -2.89
CA GLY A 107 7.27 -7.64 -2.96
C GLY A 107 7.92 -7.91 -1.62
N GLN A 108 8.82 -8.88 -1.61
CA GLN A 108 9.60 -9.25 -0.44
C GLN A 108 11.01 -9.64 -0.87
N GLN A 109 12.00 -9.26 -0.07
CA GLN A 109 13.37 -9.70 -0.23
C GLN A 109 14.01 -9.82 1.15
N ASP A 110 14.53 -11.01 1.47
CA ASP A 110 15.13 -11.32 2.77
C ASP A 110 14.16 -10.96 3.92
N GLU A 111 14.63 -10.16 4.88
CA GLU A 111 13.87 -9.65 6.04
C GLU A 111 13.03 -8.41 5.72
N LYS A 112 12.87 -8.04 4.44
CA LYS A 112 12.17 -6.83 4.02
C LYS A 112 10.88 -7.15 3.28
N VAL A 113 9.81 -6.49 3.70
CA VAL A 113 8.53 -6.46 3.00
C VAL A 113 8.28 -5.07 2.47
N TYR A 114 8.09 -4.97 1.15
CA TYR A 114 7.86 -3.73 0.43
C TYR A 114 6.37 -3.58 0.17
N LEU A 115 5.80 -2.43 0.51
CA LEU A 115 4.37 -2.21 0.39
C LEU A 115 4.03 -0.75 0.06
N TRP A 116 2.81 -0.53 -0.44
CA TRP A 116 2.11 0.75 -0.32
C TRP A 116 1.18 0.69 0.87
N ALA A 117 1.14 1.72 1.70
CA ALA A 117 0.24 1.80 2.84
C ALA A 117 -0.49 3.14 2.89
N LEU A 118 -1.73 3.09 3.36
CA LEU A 118 -2.52 4.24 3.80
C LEU A 118 -2.92 3.98 5.25
N CYS A 119 -2.62 4.93 6.13
CA CYS A 119 -3.06 4.90 7.51
C CYS A 119 -3.89 6.15 7.83
N GLN A 120 -4.89 6.00 8.68
CA GLN A 120 -5.72 7.09 9.19
C GLN A 120 -5.93 6.97 10.69
N VAL A 121 -5.98 8.11 11.39
CA VAL A 121 -6.29 8.16 12.82
C VAL A 121 -7.67 7.53 13.08
N ARG A 122 -7.74 6.54 13.99
CA ARG A 122 -8.99 5.80 14.26
C ARG A 122 -10.12 6.68 14.78
N ALA A 123 -9.81 7.70 15.58
CA ALA A 123 -10.80 8.54 16.28
C ALA A 123 -11.75 9.33 15.36
N SER A 124 -11.43 9.51 14.07
CA SER A 124 -12.26 10.28 13.13
C SER A 124 -12.11 9.78 11.70
N ALA A 125 -13.24 9.68 10.98
CA ALA A 125 -13.26 9.41 9.53
C ALA A 125 -12.71 10.59 8.71
N ASP A 126 -12.74 11.80 9.26
CA ASP A 126 -12.08 12.99 8.70
C ASP A 126 -10.73 13.26 9.39
N GLY A 127 -10.21 12.27 10.12
CA GLY A 127 -8.94 12.37 10.84
C GLY A 127 -7.75 12.47 9.88
N ALA A 128 -6.60 12.87 10.43
CA ALA A 128 -5.36 12.88 9.67
C ALA A 128 -5.09 11.51 9.04
N ALA A 129 -4.68 11.53 7.78
CA ALA A 129 -4.33 10.35 7.02
C ALA A 129 -3.01 10.59 6.29
N THR A 130 -2.21 9.55 6.17
CA THR A 130 -0.95 9.56 5.43
C THR A 130 -0.91 8.32 4.57
N MET A 131 -0.49 8.48 3.31
CA MET A 131 -0.28 7.38 2.37
C MET A 131 1.11 7.51 1.76
N ALA A 132 1.88 6.43 1.82
CA ALA A 132 3.23 6.37 1.31
C ALA A 132 3.64 4.90 1.05
N PRO A 133 4.62 4.68 0.17
CA PRO A 133 5.30 3.40 0.11
C PRO A 133 6.16 3.23 1.37
N ALA A 134 6.27 1.99 1.85
CA ALA A 134 7.01 1.67 3.07
C ALA A 134 7.78 0.36 2.92
N VAL A 135 8.82 0.23 3.74
CA VAL A 135 9.61 -1.00 3.90
C VAL A 135 9.47 -1.45 5.34
N LEU A 136 8.83 -2.60 5.55
CA LEU A 136 8.80 -3.28 6.83
C LEU A 136 10.05 -4.14 6.96
N PHE A 137 10.70 -4.08 8.11
CA PHE A 137 11.79 -4.97 8.47
C PHE A 137 11.30 -5.96 9.52
N ILE A 138 11.40 -7.25 9.19
CA ILE A 138 10.82 -8.35 9.95
C ILE A 138 11.95 -9.22 10.49
N GLY A 139 11.95 -9.42 11.80
CA GLY A 139 12.87 -10.32 12.49
C GLY A 139 12.14 -11.56 13.00
N LEU A 140 12.82 -12.32 13.86
CA LEU A 140 12.28 -13.54 14.47
C LEU A 140 11.06 -13.28 15.37
N GLU A 141 10.96 -12.07 15.93
CA GLU A 141 9.89 -11.67 16.87
C GLU A 141 8.80 -10.81 16.21
N GLY A 142 8.83 -10.66 14.88
CA GLY A 142 7.89 -9.83 14.13
C GLY A 142 8.52 -8.54 13.57
N VAL A 143 7.69 -7.53 13.32
CA VAL A 143 8.15 -6.26 12.74
C VAL A 143 8.93 -5.46 13.77
N TYR A 144 10.20 -5.14 13.48
CA TYR A 144 11.04 -4.33 14.38
C TYR A 144 11.30 -2.91 13.88
N HIS A 145 11.08 -2.64 12.59
CA HIS A 145 11.33 -1.31 12.01
C HIS A 145 10.49 -1.07 10.74
N VAL A 146 10.22 0.21 10.46
CA VAL A 146 9.54 0.67 9.25
C VAL A 146 10.27 1.87 8.70
N ASP A 147 10.72 1.80 7.44
CA ASP A 147 11.22 2.95 6.70
C ASP A 147 10.17 3.46 5.70
N ILE A 148 10.09 4.78 5.58
CA ILE A 148 9.30 5.49 4.57
C ILE A 148 10.20 6.53 3.89
N PRO A 149 9.97 6.87 2.61
CA PRO A 149 10.69 7.96 1.97
C PRO A 149 10.38 9.30 2.67
N ARG A 150 11.34 10.23 2.66
CA ARG A 150 11.11 11.59 3.14
C ARG A 150 10.22 12.35 2.17
N ASP A 151 9.37 13.20 2.72
CA ASP A 151 8.56 14.10 1.91
C ASP A 151 9.42 15.14 1.16
N GLY A 152 8.89 15.60 0.03
CA GLY A 152 9.45 16.70 -0.75
C GLY A 152 10.53 16.29 -1.75
N GLY A 153 11.55 17.13 -1.91
CA GLY A 153 12.52 17.02 -3.01
C GLY A 153 13.47 15.83 -2.95
N TYR A 154 13.47 15.05 -1.86
CA TYR A 154 14.29 13.85 -1.69
C TYR A 154 13.51 12.55 -1.86
N TYR A 155 12.21 12.64 -2.15
CA TYR A 155 11.32 11.47 -2.19
C TYR A 155 11.81 10.43 -3.22
N VAL A 156 12.15 10.86 -4.43
CA VAL A 156 12.57 9.96 -5.51
C VAL A 156 13.90 9.28 -5.20
N GLU A 157 14.85 9.99 -4.61
CA GLU A 157 16.15 9.47 -4.17
C GLU A 157 15.98 8.42 -3.07
N ASP A 158 15.08 8.67 -2.12
CA ASP A 158 14.77 7.72 -1.06
C ASP A 158 14.12 6.46 -1.62
N ILE A 159 13.18 6.57 -2.56
CA ILE A 159 12.60 5.39 -3.23
C ILE A 159 13.68 4.55 -3.91
N LYS A 160 14.60 5.18 -4.64
CA LYS A 160 15.71 4.47 -5.31
C LYS A 160 16.65 3.77 -4.34
N THR A 161 16.76 4.29 -3.12
CA THR A 161 17.63 3.74 -2.06
C THR A 161 16.92 2.63 -1.29
N LEU A 162 15.64 2.81 -0.98
CA LEU A 162 14.85 1.91 -0.15
C LEU A 162 14.34 0.69 -0.94
N PHE A 163 13.94 0.88 -2.20
CA PHE A 163 13.24 -0.15 -2.99
C PHE A 163 14.15 -0.80 -4.05
N PRO A 164 14.07 -2.13 -4.23
CA PRO A 164 14.68 -2.82 -5.37
C PRO A 164 14.26 -2.21 -6.71
N PRO A 165 15.15 -2.16 -7.72
CA PRO A 165 14.87 -1.51 -9.01
C PRO A 165 13.53 -1.91 -9.65
N GLU A 166 13.15 -3.17 -9.54
CA GLU A 166 11.90 -3.73 -10.08
C GLU A 166 10.63 -3.22 -9.38
N LEU A 167 10.74 -2.77 -8.12
CA LEU A 167 9.62 -2.24 -7.34
C LEU A 167 9.52 -0.71 -7.40
N GLN A 168 10.59 -0.01 -7.84
CA GLN A 168 10.65 1.44 -7.84
C GLN A 168 9.56 2.11 -8.69
N THR A 169 9.22 1.54 -9.85
CA THR A 169 8.13 2.07 -10.70
C THR A 169 6.82 2.12 -9.92
N CYS A 170 6.50 1.02 -9.22
CA CYS A 170 5.25 0.91 -8.49
C CYS A 170 5.28 1.77 -7.22
N ALA A 171 6.41 1.86 -6.52
CA ALA A 171 6.57 2.74 -5.36
C ALA A 171 6.53 4.25 -5.69
N LEU A 172 6.83 4.64 -6.94
CA LEU A 172 6.71 6.02 -7.43
C LEU A 172 5.32 6.32 -8.00
N ASP A 173 4.57 5.31 -8.40
CA ASP A 173 3.26 5.45 -9.02
C ASP A 173 2.15 5.24 -8.00
N ILE A 174 1.49 6.31 -7.59
CA ILE A 174 0.35 6.27 -6.66
C ILE A 174 -0.80 5.38 -7.18
N THR A 175 -0.90 5.15 -8.49
CA THR A 175 -1.95 4.31 -9.08
C THR A 175 -1.71 2.82 -8.87
N CYS A 176 -0.52 2.43 -8.39
CA CYS A 176 -0.25 1.06 -7.98
C CYS A 176 -1.02 0.62 -6.72
N PHE A 177 -1.63 1.57 -6.00
CA PHE A 177 -2.39 1.31 -4.79
C PHE A 177 -3.80 1.89 -4.92
N ASP A 178 -4.82 1.07 -4.63
CA ASP A 178 -6.22 1.51 -4.64
C ASP A 178 -6.57 2.29 -3.37
N GLY A 179 -6.09 3.54 -3.31
CA GLY A 179 -6.36 4.46 -2.21
C GLY A 179 -7.85 4.66 -1.91
N PRO A 180 -8.73 4.85 -2.91
CA PRO A 180 -10.18 4.93 -2.69
C PRO A 180 -10.76 3.70 -2.00
N ALA A 181 -10.47 2.48 -2.48
CA ALA A 181 -10.96 1.25 -1.83
C ALA A 181 -10.39 1.09 -0.42
N ALA A 182 -9.12 1.45 -0.22
CA ALA A 182 -8.48 1.45 1.10
C ALA A 182 -9.19 2.39 2.10
N MET A 183 -9.53 3.61 1.69
CA MET A 183 -10.25 4.55 2.56
C MET A 183 -11.65 4.06 2.90
N GLU A 184 -12.40 3.57 1.92
CA GLU A 184 -13.73 2.99 2.14
C GLU A 184 -13.67 1.82 3.13
N HIS A 185 -12.66 0.96 3.00
CA HIS A 185 -12.49 -0.16 3.91
C HIS A 185 -12.08 0.25 5.32
N ILE A 186 -11.25 1.28 5.48
CA ILE A 186 -10.95 1.85 6.80
C ILE A 186 -12.23 2.35 7.50
N ASP A 187 -13.15 2.97 6.76
CA ASP A 187 -14.42 3.40 7.31
C ASP A 187 -15.27 2.23 7.81
N MET A 188 -15.29 1.12 7.06
CA MET A 188 -15.95 -0.12 7.48
C MET A 188 -15.30 -0.71 8.73
N ARG A 189 -13.98 -0.81 8.77
CA ARG A 189 -13.21 -1.34 9.92
C ARG A 189 -13.31 -0.45 11.17
N ARG A 190 -13.56 0.84 11.00
CA ARG A 190 -13.86 1.74 12.12
C ARG A 190 -15.21 1.41 12.76
N ALA A 191 -16.20 1.00 11.96
CA ALA A 191 -17.49 0.53 12.45
C ALA A 191 -17.44 -0.90 13.01
N ASP A 192 -16.56 -1.75 12.47
CA ASP A 192 -16.32 -3.12 12.93
C ASP A 192 -14.82 -3.41 13.14
N PRO A 193 -14.29 -3.24 14.37
CA PRO A 193 -12.88 -3.49 14.68
C PRO A 193 -12.43 -4.96 14.57
N SER A 194 -13.35 -5.91 14.35
CA SER A 194 -13.00 -7.30 14.12
C SER A 194 -12.61 -7.58 12.66
N MET A 195 -12.98 -6.70 11.75
CA MET A 195 -12.67 -6.78 10.32
C MET A 195 -11.16 -6.56 10.09
N PRO A 196 -10.46 -7.52 9.46
CA PRO A 196 -9.04 -7.39 9.18
C PRO A 196 -8.82 -6.48 7.96
N PRO A 197 -7.57 -6.10 7.63
CA PRO A 197 -7.27 -5.33 6.41
C PRO A 197 -7.58 -6.11 5.11
N LEU A 198 -7.80 -5.40 4.00
CA LEU A 198 -8.19 -5.96 2.70
C LEU A 198 -7.27 -7.09 2.24
N ILE A 199 -5.95 -6.92 2.42
CA ILE A 199 -4.95 -7.92 2.04
C ILE A 199 -5.20 -9.29 2.71
N VAL A 200 -5.69 -9.29 3.95
CA VAL A 200 -6.01 -10.51 4.70
C VAL A 200 -7.32 -11.11 4.20
N GLU A 201 -8.33 -10.28 3.92
CA GLU A 201 -9.60 -10.75 3.34
C GLU A 201 -9.43 -11.37 1.96
N GLN A 202 -8.48 -10.85 1.19
CA GLN A 202 -8.06 -11.39 -0.11
C GLN A 202 -7.27 -12.70 0.00
N GLY A 203 -6.98 -13.17 1.22
CA GLY A 203 -6.25 -14.40 1.47
C GLY A 203 -4.75 -14.32 1.18
N VAL A 204 -4.19 -13.11 1.10
CA VAL A 204 -2.74 -12.95 0.91
C VAL A 204 -2.04 -13.30 2.22
N VAL A 205 -1.12 -14.27 2.14
CA VAL A 205 -0.32 -14.70 3.28
C VAL A 205 0.72 -13.61 3.58
N LEU A 206 0.69 -13.09 4.80
CA LEU A 206 1.68 -12.11 5.26
C LEU A 206 3.01 -12.83 5.57
N PRO A 207 4.12 -12.42 4.93
CA PRO A 207 5.42 -13.08 5.11
C PRO A 207 5.95 -12.91 6.49
#